data_AF-A0A059WT00-F1
#
_entry.id   AF-A0A059WT00-F1
#
_cell.length_a   1.000
_cell.length_b   1.000
_cell.length_c   1.000
_cell.angle_alpha   90.00
_cell.angle_beta   90.00
_cell.angle_gamma   90.00
#
_symmetry.space_group_name_H-M   'P 1'
#
loop_
_entity.id
_entity.type
_entity.pdbx_description
1 polymer ?
#
loop_
_entity_poly.entity_id
_entity_poly.type
_entity_poly.pdbx_seq_one_letter_code
_entity_poly.pdbx_strand_id
1 'polypeptide(L)'
;MLLGYNINYWKGIPLEATLTRGAAVPASARRFHMMMAGVFVLIAFCGFIPSYWLRLMNGTIHVPPIVHVHGFLLFSWTLFYFLQTALIASAKPATHKAWGLGGISLFTLLICSIIATRLTLLNVDDARGLGDASRRFSAVVFVALPLMVGLFAAAIANIRKPEVHKRLMFVLMAAMMTPAIARVFLALFAPPGAADGPPPPFVAVPPGMVASLLIVV
;
A
#
# COMPACT_ATOMS: atom_id res chain seq x y z
N MET A 1 29.73 -5.42 67.00
CA MET A 1 29.53 -6.19 65.76
C MET A 1 28.90 -5.25 64.73
N LEU A 2 29.73 -4.57 63.95
CA LEU A 2 29.33 -3.60 62.91
C LEU A 2 29.77 -4.18 61.56
N LEU A 3 28.81 -4.48 60.68
CA LEU A 3 29.09 -4.96 59.32
C LEU A 3 29.11 -3.77 58.36
N GLY A 4 30.26 -3.52 57.74
CA GLY A 4 30.45 -2.52 56.70
C GLY A 4 29.97 -3.03 55.35
N TYR A 5 29.12 -2.26 54.68
CA TYR A 5 28.70 -2.47 53.29
C TYR A 5 29.76 -1.88 52.34
N ASN A 6 30.33 -2.69 51.45
CA ASN A 6 31.26 -2.24 50.42
C ASN A 6 30.49 -1.89 49.14
N ILE A 7 30.42 -0.59 48.83
CA ILE A 7 29.66 0.00 47.71
C ILE A 7 30.64 0.29 46.58
N ASN A 8 30.97 -0.67 45.71
CA ASN A 8 31.95 -0.42 44.62
C ASN A 8 31.77 -1.28 43.34
N TYR A 9 30.53 -1.54 42.89
CA TYR A 9 30.29 -2.31 41.65
C TYR A 9 29.98 -1.49 40.38
N TRP A 10 30.11 -0.15 40.40
CA TRP A 10 29.74 0.70 39.26
C TRP A 10 30.92 1.49 38.67
N LYS A 11 31.99 0.79 38.27
CA LYS A 11 33.01 1.38 37.38
C LYS A 11 32.63 1.16 35.92
N GLY A 12 31.96 2.19 35.37
CA GLY A 12 32.16 2.67 34.00
C GLY A 12 31.79 1.76 32.83
N ILE A 13 30.52 1.77 32.42
CA ILE A 13 30.23 1.75 30.98
C ILE A 13 30.33 3.21 30.53
N PRO A 14 31.28 3.60 29.65
CA PRO A 14 31.31 4.96 29.15
C PRO A 14 30.03 5.20 28.32
N LEU A 15 29.11 6.00 28.87
CA LEU A 15 27.87 6.48 28.23
C LEU A 15 28.14 7.11 26.85
N GLU A 16 29.36 7.57 26.62
CA GLU A 16 29.85 8.22 25.41
C GLU A 16 29.97 7.26 24.22
N ALA A 17 30.20 5.95 24.47
CA ALA A 17 30.30 4.95 23.41
C ALA A 17 28.93 4.58 22.81
N THR A 18 27.83 4.83 23.52
CA THR A 18 26.47 4.55 23.05
C THR A 18 25.92 5.66 22.15
N LEU A 19 26.41 6.90 22.31
CA LEU A 19 25.87 8.08 21.62
C LEU A 19 26.49 8.35 20.23
N THR A 20 27.55 7.62 19.85
CA THR A 20 28.28 7.85 18.59
C THR A 20 27.91 6.89 17.46
N ARG A 21 27.13 5.83 17.72
CA ARG A 21 26.47 5.07 16.64
C ARG A 21 25.25 5.86 16.16
N GLY A 22 25.47 6.79 15.24
CA GLY A 22 24.43 7.17 14.30
C GLY A 22 23.88 5.87 13.71
N ALA A 23 22.65 5.52 14.06
CA ALA A 23 22.08 4.22 13.75
C ALA A 23 21.90 4.09 12.23
N ALA A 24 22.96 3.65 11.55
CA ALA A 24 22.87 3.23 10.17
C ALA A 24 21.81 2.14 10.11
N VAL A 25 20.77 2.35 9.29
CA VAL A 25 19.70 1.37 9.11
C VAL A 25 20.35 0.01 8.81
N PRO A 26 20.04 -1.07 9.56
CA PRO A 26 20.62 -2.38 9.31
C PRO A 26 20.37 -2.81 7.86
N ALA A 27 21.36 -3.43 7.21
CA ALA A 27 21.21 -3.93 5.84
C ALA A 27 20.03 -4.91 5.71
N SER A 28 19.74 -5.67 6.76
CA SER A 28 18.57 -6.55 6.89
C SER A 28 17.25 -5.80 6.74
N ALA A 29 17.11 -4.64 7.38
CA ALA A 29 15.89 -3.83 7.32
C ALA A 29 15.66 -3.25 5.91
N ARG A 30 16.71 -2.87 5.19
CA ARG A 30 16.58 -2.42 3.78
C ARG A 30 16.14 -3.56 2.86
N ARG A 31 16.70 -4.75 3.05
CA ARG A 31 16.36 -5.94 2.26
C ARG A 31 14.91 -6.37 2.48
N PHE A 32 14.43 -6.29 3.72
CA PHE A 32 13.03 -6.56 4.07
C PHE A 32 12.05 -5.69 3.27
N HIS A 33 12.23 -4.36 3.27
CA HIS A 33 11.31 -3.46 2.56
C HIS A 33 11.29 -3.72 1.05
N MET A 34 12.45 -4.01 0.45
CA MET A 34 12.53 -4.38 -0.97
C MET A 34 11.85 -5.72 -1.26
N MET A 35 12.05 -6.74 -0.41
CA MET A 35 11.38 -8.03 -0.55
C MET A 35 9.86 -7.88 -0.44
N MET A 36 9.38 -7.13 0.56
CA MET A 36 7.95 -6.85 0.72
C MET A 36 7.38 -6.04 -0.43
N ALA A 37 8.13 -5.08 -0.98
CA ALA A 37 7.71 -4.39 -2.20
C ALA A 37 7.55 -5.37 -3.38
N GLY A 38 8.42 -6.37 -3.49
CA GLY A 38 8.26 -7.46 -4.46
C GLY A 38 7.01 -8.29 -4.20
N VAL A 39 6.71 -8.62 -2.94
CA VAL A 39 5.46 -9.30 -2.55
C VAL A 39 4.23 -8.47 -2.94
N PHE A 40 4.25 -7.15 -2.72
CA PHE A 40 3.15 -6.27 -3.15
C PHE A 40 2.96 -6.26 -4.67
N VAL A 41 4.04 -6.26 -5.45
CA VAL A 41 3.97 -6.40 -6.92
C VAL A 41 3.30 -7.72 -7.30
N LEU A 42 3.69 -8.83 -6.67
CA LEU A 42 3.10 -10.14 -6.93
C LEU A 42 1.61 -10.17 -6.56
N ILE A 43 1.23 -9.66 -5.38
CA ILE A 43 -0.17 -9.59 -4.94
C ILE A 43 -0.99 -8.75 -5.94
N ALA A 44 -0.50 -7.56 -6.31
CA ALA A 44 -1.19 -6.67 -7.25
C ALA A 44 -1.33 -7.29 -8.64
N PHE A 45 -0.29 -7.94 -9.15
CA PHE A 45 -0.34 -8.58 -10.46
C PHE A 45 -1.27 -9.80 -10.43
N CYS A 46 -1.02 -10.77 -9.54
CA CYS A 46 -1.75 -12.03 -9.47
C CYS A 46 -3.22 -11.83 -9.11
N GLY A 47 -3.53 -10.96 -8.15
CA GLY A 47 -4.91 -10.66 -7.75
C GLY A 47 -5.75 -10.12 -8.90
N PHE A 48 -5.14 -9.44 -9.87
CA PHE A 48 -5.85 -8.88 -11.03
C PHE A 48 -5.89 -9.82 -12.25
N ILE A 49 -5.25 -10.99 -12.22
CA ILE A 49 -5.23 -11.94 -13.34
C ILE A 49 -6.65 -12.31 -13.80
N PRO A 50 -7.56 -12.80 -12.93
CA PRO A 50 -8.88 -13.25 -13.37
C PRO A 50 -9.79 -12.10 -13.78
N SER A 51 -9.70 -10.97 -13.07
CA SER A 51 -10.63 -9.85 -13.23
C SER A 51 -10.24 -8.86 -14.33
N TYR A 52 -8.96 -8.79 -14.70
CA TYR A 52 -8.46 -7.77 -15.62
C TYR A 52 -7.54 -8.35 -16.69
N TRP A 53 -6.40 -8.97 -16.33
CA TRP A 53 -5.40 -9.38 -17.32
C TRP A 53 -5.93 -10.41 -18.32
N LEU A 54 -6.55 -11.49 -17.84
CA LEU A 54 -7.13 -12.50 -18.73
C LEU A 54 -8.25 -11.95 -19.60
N ARG A 55 -9.11 -11.10 -19.04
CA ARG A 55 -10.21 -10.47 -19.78
C ARG A 55 -9.71 -9.49 -20.83
N LEU A 56 -8.62 -8.78 -20.54
CA LEU A 56 -7.95 -7.88 -21.47
C LEU A 56 -7.32 -8.67 -22.62
N MET A 57 -6.57 -9.73 -22.30
CA MET A 57 -5.91 -10.59 -23.30
C MET A 57 -6.92 -11.30 -24.21
N ASN A 58 -8.07 -11.70 -23.67
CA ASN A 58 -9.13 -12.37 -24.43
C ASN A 58 -10.06 -11.38 -25.16
N GLY A 59 -9.86 -10.06 -25.01
CA GLY A 59 -10.73 -9.04 -25.62
C GLY A 59 -12.15 -9.01 -25.05
N THR A 60 -12.38 -9.57 -23.86
CA THR A 60 -13.72 -9.68 -23.24
C THR A 60 -13.98 -8.60 -22.19
N ILE A 61 -13.02 -7.73 -21.90
CA ILE A 61 -13.18 -6.64 -20.93
C ILE A 61 -13.95 -5.47 -21.54
N HIS A 62 -15.14 -5.19 -20.99
CA HIS A 62 -16.00 -4.09 -21.42
C HIS A 62 -16.22 -3.14 -20.24
N VAL A 63 -15.30 -2.20 -20.07
CA VAL A 63 -15.35 -1.21 -18.99
C VAL A 63 -15.08 0.19 -19.53
N PRO A 64 -15.55 1.26 -18.85
CA PRO A 64 -15.23 2.62 -19.26
C PRO A 64 -13.70 2.85 -19.34
N PRO A 65 -13.19 3.64 -20.30
CA PRO A 65 -11.75 3.84 -20.49
C PRO A 65 -10.98 4.29 -19.24
N ILE A 66 -11.63 5.06 -18.37
CA ILE A 66 -11.05 5.51 -17.10
C ILE A 66 -10.63 4.35 -16.18
N VAL A 67 -11.29 3.18 -16.27
CA VAL A 67 -10.93 1.99 -15.49
C VAL A 67 -9.56 1.46 -15.93
N HIS A 68 -9.23 1.51 -17.23
CA HIS A 68 -7.91 1.14 -17.73
C HIS A 68 -6.82 2.10 -17.26
N VAL A 69 -7.10 3.41 -17.33
CA VAL A 69 -6.17 4.46 -16.84
C VAL A 69 -5.90 4.28 -15.35
N HIS A 70 -6.95 4.05 -14.56
CA HIS A 70 -6.83 3.79 -13.13
C HIS A 70 -6.01 2.53 -12.83
N GLY A 71 -6.28 1.42 -13.53
CA GLY A 71 -5.51 0.18 -13.39
C GLY A 71 -4.03 0.39 -13.74
N PHE A 72 -3.75 1.11 -14.82
CA PHE A 72 -2.39 1.46 -15.23
C PHE A 72 -1.66 2.31 -14.17
N LEU A 73 -2.31 3.33 -13.61
CA LEU A 73 -1.73 4.19 -12.59
C LEU A 73 -1.46 3.44 -11.28
N LEU A 74 -2.38 2.57 -10.83
CA LEU A 74 -2.16 1.72 -9.65
C LEU A 74 -0.99 0.76 -9.83
N PHE A 75 -0.91 0.13 -11.00
CA PHE A 75 0.19 -0.80 -11.29
C PHE A 75 1.53 -0.06 -11.38
N SER A 76 1.54 1.09 -12.07
CA SER A 76 2.71 1.98 -12.14
C SER A 76 3.15 2.46 -10.76
N TRP A 77 2.21 2.82 -9.88
CA TRP A 77 2.50 3.19 -8.49
C TRP A 77 3.18 2.05 -7.73
N THR A 78 2.68 0.84 -7.87
CA THR A 78 3.22 -0.36 -7.20
C THR A 78 4.65 -0.66 -7.68
N LEU A 79 4.90 -0.58 -8.99
CA LEU A 79 6.25 -0.71 -9.55
C LEU A 79 7.16 0.42 -9.11
N PHE A 80 6.66 1.66 -9.08
CA PHE A 80 7.43 2.82 -8.62
C PHE A 80 7.84 2.66 -7.15
N TYR A 81 6.96 2.18 -6.28
CA TYR A 81 7.29 1.84 -4.90
C TYR A 81 8.40 0.78 -4.80
N PHE A 82 8.32 -0.27 -5.61
CA PHE A 82 9.40 -1.27 -5.71
C PHE A 82 10.72 -0.63 -6.16
N LEU A 83 10.71 0.21 -7.20
CA LEU A 83 11.91 0.91 -7.64
C LEU A 83 12.50 1.81 -6.53
N GLN A 84 11.66 2.55 -5.79
CA GLN A 84 12.12 3.41 -4.69
C GLN A 84 12.76 2.61 -3.55
N THR A 85 12.18 1.47 -3.18
CA THR A 85 12.77 0.59 -2.16
C THR A 85 14.05 -0.10 -2.65
N ALA A 86 14.12 -0.48 -3.93
CA ALA A 86 15.32 -1.04 -4.55
C ALA A 86 16.46 -0.01 -4.61
N LEU A 87 16.18 1.25 -4.92
CA LEU A 87 17.18 2.34 -4.88
C LEU A 87 17.79 2.50 -3.48
N ILE A 88 16.97 2.46 -2.44
CA ILE A 88 17.44 2.53 -1.05
C ILE A 88 18.24 1.27 -0.68
N ALA A 89 17.78 0.07 -1.05
CA ALA A 89 18.50 -1.18 -0.83
C ALA A 89 19.86 -1.20 -1.53
N SER A 90 19.95 -0.56 -2.70
CA SER A 90 21.17 -0.41 -3.51
C SER A 90 22.06 0.75 -3.08
N ALA A 91 21.79 1.37 -1.92
CA ALA A 91 22.54 2.51 -1.39
C ALA A 91 22.59 3.74 -2.35
N LYS A 92 21.50 3.98 -3.10
CA LYS A 92 21.32 5.15 -4.00
C LYS A 92 20.26 6.15 -3.50
N PRO A 93 20.40 6.73 -2.28
CA PRO A 93 19.40 7.64 -1.72
C PRO A 93 19.30 8.97 -2.48
N ALA A 94 20.35 9.41 -3.18
CA ALA A 94 20.31 10.61 -4.01
C ALA A 94 19.31 10.46 -5.17
N THR A 95 19.34 9.31 -5.85
CA THR A 95 18.40 9.00 -6.94
C THR A 95 16.97 8.83 -6.41
N HIS A 96 16.79 8.19 -5.25
CA HIS A 96 15.48 8.11 -4.58
C HIS A 96 14.88 9.51 -4.37
N LYS A 97 15.68 10.44 -3.82
CA LYS A 97 15.25 11.82 -3.60
C LYS A 97 14.95 12.55 -4.91
N ALA A 98 15.79 12.38 -5.93
CA ALA A 98 15.61 13.02 -7.24
C ALA A 98 14.28 12.64 -7.90
N TRP A 99 13.85 11.39 -7.74
CA TRP A 99 12.56 10.90 -8.25
C TRP A 99 11.37 11.15 -7.31
N GLY A 100 11.60 11.67 -6.10
CA GLY A 100 10.55 11.87 -5.09
C GLY A 100 9.38 12.73 -5.60
N LEU A 101 9.67 13.78 -6.36
CA LEU A 101 8.64 14.62 -6.98
C LEU A 101 7.79 13.84 -7.98
N GLY A 102 8.40 12.96 -8.78
CA GLY A 102 7.67 12.07 -9.68
C GLY A 102 6.71 11.14 -8.93
N GLY A 103 7.11 10.68 -7.73
CA GLY A 103 6.22 9.94 -6.83
C GLY A 103 5.01 10.77 -6.37
N ILE A 104 5.23 12.03 -5.97
CA ILE A 104 4.13 12.92 -5.57
C ILE A 104 3.16 13.14 -6.73
N SER A 105 3.66 13.42 -7.94
CA SER A 105 2.82 13.60 -9.13
C SER A 105 2.03 12.33 -9.48
N LEU A 106 2.68 11.16 -9.46
CA LEU A 106 2.02 9.89 -9.74
C LEU A 106 0.92 9.57 -8.72
N PHE A 107 1.18 9.81 -7.43
CA PHE A 107 0.17 9.61 -6.39
C PHE A 107 -1.03 10.54 -6.57
N THR A 108 -0.80 11.82 -6.88
CA THR A 108 -1.89 12.78 -7.16
C THR A 108 -2.77 12.30 -8.32
N LEU A 109 -2.15 11.91 -9.44
CA LEU A 109 -2.87 11.36 -10.59
C LEU A 109 -3.65 10.09 -10.21
N LEU A 110 -3.06 9.22 -9.39
CA LEU A 110 -3.70 8.04 -8.88
C LEU A 110 -4.97 8.39 -8.07
N ILE A 111 -4.91 9.35 -7.14
CA ILE A 111 -6.08 9.79 -6.37
C ILE A 111 -7.18 10.33 -7.30
N CYS A 112 -6.82 11.20 -8.24
CA CYS A 112 -7.78 11.71 -9.22
C CYS A 112 -8.42 10.57 -10.03
N SER A 113 -7.64 9.58 -10.45
CA SER A 113 -8.14 8.42 -11.20
C SER A 113 -9.11 7.56 -10.40
N ILE A 114 -8.88 7.39 -9.09
CA ILE A 114 -9.77 6.63 -8.20
C ILE A 114 -11.14 7.31 -8.15
N ILE A 115 -11.14 8.63 -7.91
CA ILE A 115 -12.38 9.42 -7.84
C ILE A 115 -13.11 9.36 -9.18
N ALA A 116 -12.42 9.65 -10.28
CA ALA A 116 -13.00 9.63 -11.62
C ALA A 116 -13.60 8.24 -11.94
N THR A 117 -12.86 7.17 -11.66
CA THR A 117 -13.35 5.80 -11.88
C THR A 117 -14.61 5.50 -11.07
N ARG A 118 -14.67 5.91 -9.79
CA ARG A 118 -15.84 5.66 -8.95
C ARG A 118 -17.06 6.44 -9.42
N LEU A 119 -16.89 7.72 -9.76
CA LEU A 119 -17.99 8.54 -10.28
C LEU A 119 -18.51 7.99 -11.62
N THR A 120 -17.62 7.55 -12.51
CA THR A 120 -18.04 6.91 -13.77
C THR A 120 -18.80 5.62 -13.53
N LEU A 121 -18.30 4.73 -12.66
CA LEU A 121 -19.00 3.47 -12.40
C LEU A 121 -20.32 3.67 -11.65
N LEU A 122 -20.43 4.66 -10.77
CA LEU A 122 -21.72 5.03 -10.16
C LEU A 122 -22.76 5.34 -11.24
N ASN A 123 -22.44 6.17 -12.22
CA ASN A 123 -23.36 6.51 -13.31
C ASN A 123 -23.72 5.30 -14.19
N VAL A 124 -22.73 4.45 -14.50
CA VAL A 124 -22.95 3.24 -15.31
C VAL A 124 -23.82 2.23 -14.56
N ASP A 125 -23.57 2.02 -13.27
CA ASP A 125 -24.32 1.07 -12.46
C ASP A 125 -25.74 1.57 -12.17
N ASP A 126 -25.93 2.88 -11.96
CA ASP A 126 -27.25 3.50 -11.80
C ASP A 126 -28.14 3.27 -13.03
N ALA A 127 -27.58 3.49 -14.23
CA ALA A 127 -28.26 3.20 -15.51
C ALA A 127 -28.61 1.71 -15.70
N ARG A 128 -27.93 0.80 -14.99
CA ARG A 128 -28.17 -0.65 -15.01
C ARG A 128 -29.11 -1.12 -13.89
N GLY A 129 -29.66 -0.21 -13.08
CA GLY A 129 -30.50 -0.55 -11.93
C GLY A 129 -29.72 -1.05 -10.71
N LEU A 130 -28.39 -0.85 -10.68
CA LEU A 130 -27.47 -1.29 -9.62
C LEU A 130 -26.96 -0.12 -8.75
N GLY A 131 -27.57 1.06 -8.86
CA GLY A 131 -27.11 2.31 -8.22
C GLY A 131 -26.92 2.19 -6.70
N ASP A 132 -27.87 1.56 -6.00
CA ASP A 132 -27.77 1.39 -4.54
C ASP A 132 -26.60 0.51 -4.10
N ALA A 133 -26.34 -0.58 -4.83
CA ALA A 133 -25.17 -1.42 -4.57
C ALA A 133 -23.87 -0.65 -4.84
N SER A 134 -23.83 0.11 -5.93
CA SER A 134 -22.67 0.92 -6.31
C SER A 134 -22.37 2.03 -5.31
N ARG A 135 -23.40 2.70 -4.75
CA ARG A 135 -23.28 3.71 -3.68
C ARG A 135 -22.69 3.10 -2.40
N ARG A 136 -23.19 1.95 -1.97
CA ARG A 136 -22.68 1.23 -0.78
C ARG A 136 -21.22 0.84 -0.94
N PHE A 137 -20.84 0.29 -2.10
CA PHE A 137 -19.45 -0.05 -2.37
C PHE A 137 -18.56 1.19 -2.48
N SER A 138 -19.05 2.25 -3.11
CA SER A 138 -18.30 3.52 -3.26
C SER A 138 -18.04 4.19 -1.92
N ALA A 139 -18.92 4.04 -0.93
CA ALA A 139 -18.69 4.54 0.42
C ALA A 139 -17.41 3.95 1.03
N VAL A 140 -17.10 2.66 0.81
CA VAL A 140 -15.86 2.03 1.28
C VAL A 140 -14.64 2.74 0.69
N VAL A 141 -14.67 3.05 -0.60
CA VAL A 141 -13.57 3.71 -1.31
C VAL A 141 -13.41 5.16 -0.84
N PHE A 142 -14.52 5.92 -0.76
CA PHE A 142 -14.48 7.32 -0.36
C PHE A 142 -14.08 7.51 1.11
N VAL A 143 -14.42 6.58 2.00
CA VAL A 143 -13.95 6.61 3.41
C VAL A 143 -12.46 6.28 3.50
N ALA A 144 -11.94 5.39 2.65
CA ALA A 144 -10.51 5.04 2.64
C ALA A 144 -9.62 6.14 2.03
N LEU A 145 -10.15 6.96 1.11
CA LEU A 145 -9.38 7.99 0.40
C LEU A 145 -8.71 9.02 1.34
N PRO A 146 -9.40 9.65 2.31
CA PRO A 146 -8.78 10.57 3.26
C PRO A 146 -7.64 9.92 4.05
N LEU A 147 -7.80 8.66 4.47
CA LEU A 147 -6.74 7.93 5.16
C LEU A 147 -5.53 7.73 4.25
N MET A 148 -5.76 7.33 3.00
CA MET A 148 -4.71 7.11 2.01
C MET A 148 -3.93 8.39 1.71
N VAL A 149 -4.63 9.50 1.51
CA VAL A 149 -4.05 10.84 1.31
C VAL A 149 -3.31 11.29 2.57
N GLY A 150 -3.90 11.09 3.76
CA GLY A 150 -3.31 11.47 5.04
C GLY A 150 -2.03 10.72 5.35
N LEU A 151 -1.99 9.40 5.13
CA LEU A 151 -0.79 8.58 5.28
C LEU A 151 0.32 9.02 4.33
N PHE A 152 -0.02 9.28 3.05
CA PHE A 152 0.96 9.75 2.08
C PHE A 152 1.49 11.14 2.44
N ALA A 153 0.60 12.09 2.74
CA ALA A 153 0.98 13.44 3.16
C ALA A 153 1.86 13.40 4.42
N ALA A 154 1.50 12.58 5.41
CA ALA A 154 2.32 12.38 6.61
C ALA A 154 3.68 11.77 6.28
N ALA A 155 3.75 10.82 5.33
CA ALA A 155 5.02 10.25 4.87
C ALA A 155 5.91 11.30 4.22
N ILE A 156 5.35 12.19 3.39
CA ILE A 156 6.07 13.29 2.75
C ILE A 156 6.50 14.35 3.77
N ALA A 157 5.65 14.71 4.73
CA ALA A 157 5.99 15.64 5.81
C ALA A 157 7.16 15.14 6.68
N ASN A 158 7.33 13.82 6.77
CA ASN A 158 8.36 13.16 7.57
C ASN A 158 9.58 12.66 6.77
N ILE A 159 9.85 13.17 5.55
CA ILE A 159 11.01 12.75 4.74
C ILE A 159 12.37 12.96 5.44
N ARG A 160 12.45 13.89 6.41
CA ARG A 160 13.66 14.12 7.22
C ARG A 160 13.83 13.09 8.35
N LYS A 161 12.83 12.24 8.60
CA LYS A 161 12.85 11.16 9.60
C LYS A 161 12.66 9.82 8.87
N PRO A 162 13.73 9.21 8.31
CA PRO A 162 13.63 8.04 7.44
C PRO A 162 12.85 6.87 8.04
N GLU A 163 12.98 6.65 9.35
CA GLU A 163 12.23 5.61 10.08
C GLU A 163 10.71 5.82 10.04
N VAL A 164 10.25 7.07 10.11
CA VAL A 164 8.82 7.41 10.04
C VAL A 164 8.33 7.37 8.60
N HIS A 165 9.08 7.99 7.67
CA HIS A 165 8.75 8.01 6.25
C HIS A 165 8.54 6.59 5.69
N LYS A 166 9.49 5.69 5.91
CA LYS A 166 9.42 4.32 5.37
C LYS A 166 8.25 3.51 5.94
N ARG A 167 7.96 3.67 7.24
CA ARG A 167 6.85 2.99 7.91
C ARG A 167 5.50 3.47 7.38
N LEU A 168 5.32 4.78 7.22
CA LEU A 168 4.08 5.34 6.67
C LEU A 168 3.87 4.93 5.21
N MET A 169 4.92 4.95 4.38
CA MET A 169 4.85 4.46 3.00
C MET A 169 4.53 2.96 2.94
N PHE A 170 5.06 2.16 3.87
CA PHE A 170 4.76 0.74 3.95
C PHE A 170 3.30 0.47 4.35
N VAL A 171 2.80 1.14 5.39
CA VAL A 171 1.39 1.02 5.84
C VAL A 171 0.44 1.42 4.72
N LEU A 172 0.75 2.52 4.02
CA LEU A 172 0.02 2.94 2.83
C LEU A 172 -0.04 1.82 1.79
N MET A 173 1.11 1.24 1.42
CA MET A 173 1.15 0.16 0.42
C MET A 173 0.41 -1.10 0.87
N ALA A 174 0.55 -1.51 2.12
CA ALA A 174 -0.18 -2.64 2.68
C ALA A 174 -1.70 -2.42 2.57
N ALA A 175 -2.19 -1.23 2.96
CA ALA A 175 -3.60 -0.89 2.84
C ALA A 175 -4.10 -0.93 1.38
N MET A 176 -3.26 -0.47 0.44
CA MET A 176 -3.55 -0.50 -1.00
C MET A 176 -3.61 -1.91 -1.60
N MET A 177 -3.14 -2.95 -0.89
CA MET A 177 -3.26 -4.35 -1.35
C MET A 177 -4.66 -4.93 -1.17
N THR A 178 -5.51 -4.31 -0.34
CA THR A 178 -6.87 -4.80 -0.04
C THR A 178 -7.68 -5.16 -1.29
N PRO A 179 -7.74 -4.35 -2.37
CA PRO A 179 -8.51 -4.69 -3.57
C PRO A 179 -7.91 -5.86 -4.37
N ALA A 180 -6.59 -6.02 -4.36
CA ALA A 180 -5.92 -7.13 -5.02
C ALA A 180 -6.19 -8.44 -4.27
N ILE A 181 -6.06 -8.43 -2.95
CA ILE A 181 -6.40 -9.56 -2.07
C ILE A 181 -7.88 -9.90 -2.21
N ALA A 182 -8.78 -8.91 -2.23
CA ALA A 182 -10.21 -9.14 -2.39
C ALA A 182 -10.56 -9.91 -3.66
N ARG A 183 -9.81 -9.71 -4.75
CA ARG A 183 -10.01 -10.46 -6.00
C ARG A 183 -9.59 -11.92 -5.89
N VAL A 184 -8.57 -12.22 -5.09
CA VAL A 184 -8.20 -13.61 -4.77
C VAL A 184 -9.33 -14.29 -4.02
N PHE A 185 -9.91 -13.61 -3.02
CA PHE A 185 -11.06 -14.13 -2.29
C PHE A 185 -12.27 -14.34 -3.21
N LEU A 186 -12.57 -13.39 -4.08
CA LEU A 186 -13.66 -13.53 -5.04
C LEU A 186 -13.41 -14.69 -6.02
N ALA A 187 -12.19 -14.87 -6.50
CA ALA A 187 -11.87 -15.98 -7.40
C ALA A 187 -12.00 -17.36 -6.75
N LEU A 188 -11.76 -17.47 -5.44
CA LEU A 188 -11.77 -18.74 -4.71
C LEU A 188 -13.12 -19.06 -4.05
N PHE A 189 -13.88 -18.05 -3.63
CA PHE A 189 -15.02 -18.25 -2.73
C PHE A 189 -16.32 -17.58 -3.20
N ALA A 190 -16.32 -16.79 -4.29
CA ALA A 190 -17.53 -16.12 -4.73
C ALA A 190 -18.53 -17.13 -5.35
N PRO A 191 -19.82 -17.06 -4.97
CA PRO A 191 -20.87 -17.81 -5.65
C PRO A 191 -20.94 -17.47 -7.15
N PRO A 192 -21.41 -18.39 -8.02
CA PRO A 192 -21.70 -18.07 -9.41
C PRO A 192 -22.60 -16.82 -9.53
N GLY A 193 -22.23 -15.88 -10.40
CA GLY A 193 -22.96 -14.62 -10.62
C GLY A 193 -22.61 -13.47 -9.66
N ALA A 194 -21.81 -13.71 -8.61
CA ALA A 194 -21.41 -12.65 -7.67
C ALA A 194 -20.45 -11.60 -8.26
N ALA A 195 -19.93 -11.82 -9.48
CA ALA A 195 -19.02 -10.92 -10.17
C ALA A 195 -19.73 -9.89 -11.09
N ASP A 196 -21.06 -9.99 -11.25
CA ASP A 196 -21.80 -9.25 -12.29
C ASP A 196 -22.26 -7.84 -11.87
N GLY A 197 -22.01 -7.46 -10.61
CA GLY A 197 -22.35 -6.15 -10.05
C GLY A 197 -21.40 -5.66 -8.95
N PRO A 198 -21.63 -4.46 -8.40
CA PRO A 198 -20.82 -3.92 -7.31
C PRO A 198 -20.84 -4.87 -6.11
N PRO A 199 -19.67 -5.25 -5.57
CA PRO A 199 -19.63 -6.21 -4.48
C PRO A 199 -20.11 -5.55 -3.19
N PRO A 200 -20.80 -6.28 -2.30
CA PRO A 200 -21.32 -5.70 -1.06
C PRO A 200 -20.18 -5.33 -0.10
N PRO A 201 -20.27 -4.26 0.71
CA PRO A 201 -19.16 -3.73 1.48
C PRO A 201 -18.42 -4.74 2.38
N PHE A 202 -19.14 -5.69 2.98
CA PHE A 202 -18.57 -6.66 3.93
C PHE A 202 -17.55 -7.60 3.29
N VAL A 203 -17.55 -7.79 1.96
CA VAL A 203 -16.54 -8.63 1.30
C VAL A 203 -15.14 -8.03 1.34
N ALA A 204 -15.02 -6.74 1.67
CA ALA A 204 -13.74 -6.08 1.87
C ALA A 204 -13.12 -6.38 3.24
N VAL A 205 -13.89 -6.90 4.20
CA VAL A 205 -13.41 -7.13 5.58
C VAL A 205 -12.34 -8.20 5.64
N PRO A 206 -12.53 -9.44 5.14
CA PRO A 206 -11.47 -10.46 5.21
C PRO A 206 -10.18 -10.05 4.47
N PRO A 207 -10.24 -9.48 3.24
CA PRO A 207 -9.06 -8.96 2.57
C PRO A 207 -8.35 -7.84 3.35
N GLY A 208 -9.11 -6.96 4.01
CA GLY A 208 -8.55 -5.89 4.84
C GLY A 208 -7.84 -6.41 6.10
N MET A 209 -8.34 -7.50 6.70
CA MET A 209 -7.68 -8.19 7.81
C MET A 209 -6.36 -8.82 7.34
N VAL A 210 -6.37 -9.51 6.18
CA VAL A 210 -5.14 -10.06 5.59
C VAL A 210 -4.13 -8.97 5.24
N ALA A 211 -4.58 -7.85 4.68
CA ALA A 211 -3.72 -6.69 4.42
C ALA A 211 -3.12 -6.14 5.72
N SER A 212 -3.89 -6.10 6.80
CA SER A 212 -3.43 -5.65 8.12
C SER A 212 -2.37 -6.58 8.72
N LEU A 213 -2.43 -7.89 8.46
CA LEU A 213 -1.39 -8.83 8.90
C LEU A 213 -0.03 -8.51 8.27
N LEU A 214 0.02 -7.98 7.04
CA LEU A 214 1.27 -7.56 6.40
C LEU A 214 1.99 -6.43 7.16
N ILE A 215 1.29 -5.72 8.05
CA ILE A 215 1.84 -4.63 8.88
C ILE A 215 2.47 -5.16 10.17
N VAL A 216 2.04 -6.32 10.66
CA VAL A 216 2.41 -6.86 11.97
C VAL A 216 3.57 -7.86 11.90
N VAL A 217 3.91 -8.35 10.70
CA VAL A 217 5.02 -9.29 10.43
C VAL A 217 6.31 -8.52 10.13
#